data_AF-A0A954SJB3-F1
#
_entry.id   AF-A0A954SJB3-F1
#
_cell.length_a   1.000
_cell.length_b   1.000
_cell.length_c   1.000
_cell.angle_alpha   90.00
_cell.angle_beta   90.00
_cell.angle_gamma   90.00
#
_symmetry.space_group_name_H-M   'P 1'
#
loop_
_entity.id
_entity.type
_entity.pdbx_description
1 polymer ?
#
loop_
_entity_poly.entity_id
_entity_poly.type
_entity_poly.pdbx_seq_one_letter_code
_entity_poly.pdbx_strand_id
1 'polypeptide(L)'
;MLITLRQWPRRRRPNTTGSRTVPPPVVSDSQWNLIKDLFANPSPSPEGGRPRADSRACLEGVLWVLRTGAQWKELPERYPSYST
;
A
#
# COMPACT_ATOMS: atom_id res chain seq x y z
N MET A 1 5.47 29.13 23.68
CA MET A 1 5.13 29.20 22.25
C MET A 1 4.73 27.79 21.82
N LEU A 2 3.43 27.48 21.84
CA LEU A 2 2.89 26.12 21.63
C LEU A 2 2.58 25.90 20.14
N ILE A 3 3.41 25.12 19.45
CA ILE A 3 3.17 24.76 18.06
C ILE A 3 2.17 23.60 18.05
N THR A 4 0.94 23.91 17.66
CA THR A 4 -0.16 22.96 17.53
C THR A 4 0.11 22.01 16.35
N LEU A 5 0.38 20.74 16.64
CA LEU A 5 0.49 19.64 15.67
C LEU A 5 -0.89 19.24 15.08
N ARG A 6 -1.66 20.21 14.56
CA ARG A 6 -3.05 19.99 14.12
C ARG A 6 -3.21 19.78 12.62
N GLN A 7 -2.15 19.44 11.88
CA GLN A 7 -2.20 19.51 10.40
C GLN A 7 -1.49 18.36 9.66
N TRP A 8 -1.35 17.18 10.28
CA TRP A 8 -0.90 16.01 9.51
C TRP A 8 -1.90 15.73 8.38
N PRO A 9 -1.48 15.70 7.10
CA PRO A 9 -2.41 15.57 6.00
C PRO A 9 -3.13 14.22 6.12
N ARG A 10 -4.46 14.26 5.99
CA ARG A 10 -5.28 13.05 6.01
C ARG A 10 -4.72 12.05 5.00
N ARG A 11 -4.44 10.85 5.54
CA ARG A 11 -4.06 9.60 4.88
C ARG A 11 -4.55 9.53 3.44
N ARG A 12 -3.67 9.06 2.54
CA ARG A 12 -3.98 8.64 1.17
C ARG A 12 -5.45 8.24 1.06
N ARG A 13 -6.21 8.97 0.26
CA ARG A 13 -7.57 8.53 -0.11
C ARG A 13 -7.43 7.10 -0.62
N PRO A 14 -8.23 6.13 -0.15
CA PRO A 14 -8.29 4.84 -0.81
C PRO A 14 -8.56 5.11 -2.29
N ASN A 15 -7.87 4.39 -3.16
CA ASN A 15 -8.02 4.50 -4.60
C ASN A 15 -9.38 3.92 -5.02
N THR A 16 -10.47 4.52 -4.57
CA THR A 16 -11.85 4.24 -4.97
C THR A 16 -12.24 5.18 -6.11
N THR A 17 -11.28 5.56 -6.95
CA THR A 17 -11.58 6.35 -8.14
C THR A 17 -12.04 5.38 -9.23
N GLY A 18 -13.33 5.45 -9.59
CA GLY A 18 -13.94 4.72 -10.71
C GLY A 18 -13.41 5.14 -12.10
N SER A 19 -12.16 5.60 -12.17
CA SER A 19 -11.44 5.87 -13.41
C SER A 19 -11.14 4.54 -14.09
N ARG A 20 -11.78 4.33 -15.26
CA ARG A 20 -11.66 3.12 -16.12
C ARG A 20 -10.24 2.83 -16.62
N THR A 21 -9.27 3.67 -16.28
CA THR A 21 -7.86 3.59 -16.69
C THR A 21 -6.98 2.84 -15.68
N VAL A 22 -7.46 2.60 -14.45
CA VAL A 22 -6.70 1.85 -13.46
C VAL A 22 -6.85 0.35 -13.76
N PRO A 23 -5.75 -0.40 -13.96
CA PRO A 23 -5.83 -1.84 -14.13
C PRO A 23 -6.53 -2.49 -12.92
N PRO A 24 -7.35 -3.52 -13.13
CA PRO A 24 -7.95 -4.25 -12.02
C PRO A 24 -6.86 -4.82 -11.10
N PRO A 25 -7.15 -4.97 -9.79
CA PRO A 25 -6.23 -5.63 -8.87
C PRO A 25 -5.92 -7.05 -9.35
N VAL A 26 -4.67 -7.48 -9.16
CA VAL A 26 -4.20 -8.81 -9.55
C VAL A 26 -4.82 -9.87 -8.64
N VAL A 27 -5.01 -9.54 -7.36
CA VAL A 27 -5.61 -10.41 -6.34
C VAL A 27 -7.06 -10.00 -6.11
N SER A 28 -7.97 -10.92 -6.42
CA SER A 28 -9.40 -10.76 -6.12
C SER A 28 -9.66 -10.71 -4.61
N ASP A 29 -10.80 -10.14 -4.21
CA ASP A 29 -11.15 -10.04 -2.79
C ASP A 29 -11.31 -11.41 -2.12
N SER A 30 -11.81 -12.42 -2.86
CA SER A 30 -11.93 -13.78 -2.35
C SER A 30 -10.57 -14.40 -2.09
N GLN A 31 -9.63 -14.29 -3.03
CA GLN A 31 -8.25 -14.76 -2.86
C GLN A 31 -7.56 -14.03 -1.71
N TRP A 32 -7.72 -12.70 -1.62
CA TRP A 32 -7.15 -11.92 -0.53
C TRP A 32 -7.67 -12.39 0.83
N ASN A 33 -8.97 -12.65 0.95
CA ASN A 33 -9.56 -13.14 2.19
C ASN A 33 -9.01 -14.49 2.67
N LEU A 34 -8.48 -15.33 1.77
CA LEU A 34 -7.87 -16.61 2.14
C LEU A 34 -6.47 -16.44 2.75
N ILE A 35 -5.73 -15.40 2.35
CA ILE A 35 -4.32 -15.22 2.72
C ILE A 35 -4.07 -14.04 3.66
N LYS A 36 -5.04 -13.14 3.84
CA LYS A 36 -4.88 -11.91 4.62
C LYS A 36 -4.38 -12.15 6.05
N ASP A 37 -4.75 -13.28 6.65
CA ASP A 37 -4.40 -13.63 8.03
C ASP A 37 -2.92 -14.00 8.18
N LEU A 38 -2.22 -14.29 7.07
CA LEU A 38 -0.78 -14.50 7.05
C LEU A 38 0.02 -13.20 7.18
N PHE A 39 -0.63 -12.05 6.97
CA PHE A 39 0.01 -10.74 7.05
C PHE A 39 -0.22 -10.13 8.44
N ALA A 40 0.86 -9.85 9.15
CA ALA A 40 0.77 -9.08 10.38
C ALA A 40 0.24 -7.67 10.07
N ASN A 41 -0.79 -7.24 10.78
CA ASN A 41 -1.28 -5.86 10.77
C ASN A 41 -0.93 -5.19 12.10
N PRO A 42 0.36 -4.85 12.32
CA PRO A 42 0.79 -4.23 13.57
C PRO A 42 0.20 -2.82 13.66
N SER A 43 -0.28 -2.46 14.85
CA SER A 43 -0.66 -1.10 15.16
C SER A 43 0.55 -0.15 14.97
N PRO A 44 0.32 1.12 14.62
CA PRO A 44 1.39 2.12 14.56
C PRO A 44 2.19 2.12 15.87
N SER A 45 3.53 2.22 15.78
CA SER A 45 4.36 2.27 16.99
C SER A 45 3.99 3.49 17.84
N PRO A 46 3.89 3.34 19.17
CA PRO A 46 3.72 4.48 20.08
C PRO A 46 4.89 5.47 20.00
N GLU A 47 6.07 5.01 19.56
CA GLU A 47 7.29 5.82 19.38
C GLU A 47 7.26 6.63 18.05
N GLY A 48 6.24 6.42 17.22
CA GLY A 48 6.08 7.10 15.93
C GLY A 48 6.79 6.38 14.78
N GLY A 49 7.17 7.15 13.76
CA GLY A 49 7.76 6.64 12.52
C GLY A 49 6.76 6.56 11.36
N ARG A 50 7.26 6.18 10.17
CA ARG A 50 6.43 6.05 8.97
C ARG A 50 5.46 4.88 9.17
N PRO A 51 4.13 5.09 9.01
CA PRO A 51 3.20 3.99 9.08
C PRO A 51 3.54 2.96 8.00
N ARG A 52 3.43 1.68 8.34
CA ARG A 52 3.62 0.60 7.37
C ARG A 52 2.64 0.74 6.21
N ALA A 53 3.10 0.39 5.02
CA ALA A 53 2.24 0.32 3.86
C ALA A 53 1.21 -0.81 4.02
N ASP A 54 0.09 -0.68 3.31
CA ASP A 54 -0.95 -1.70 3.27
C ASP A 54 -0.42 -3.01 2.68
N SER A 55 -0.61 -4.12 3.41
CA SER A 55 -0.08 -5.43 3.06
C SER A 55 -0.58 -5.94 1.70
N ARG A 56 -1.85 -5.65 1.36
CA ARG A 56 -2.41 -6.03 0.06
C ARG A 56 -1.74 -5.26 -1.06
N ALA A 57 -1.60 -3.94 -0.90
CA ALA A 57 -0.92 -3.09 -1.88
C ALA A 57 0.55 -3.50 -2.08
N CYS A 58 1.24 -3.93 -1.02
CA CYS A 58 2.60 -4.49 -1.12
C CYS A 58 2.61 -5.79 -1.93
N LEU A 59 1.72 -6.73 -1.63
CA LEU A 59 1.63 -8.02 -2.35
C LEU A 59 1.34 -7.79 -3.84
N GLU A 60 0.43 -6.89 -4.17
CA GLU A 60 0.10 -6.51 -5.54
C GLU A 60 1.32 -5.95 -6.30
N GLY A 61 2.16 -5.15 -5.62
CA GLY A 61 3.42 -4.66 -6.18
C GLY A 61 4.42 -5.77 -6.45
N VAL A 62 4.58 -6.71 -5.51
CA VAL A 62 5.43 -7.91 -5.67
C VAL A 62 4.96 -8.74 -6.86
N LEU A 63 3.66 -9.04 -6.95
CA LEU A 63 3.10 -9.82 -8.05
C LEU A 63 3.27 -9.13 -9.40
N TRP A 64 3.19 -7.80 -9.45
CA TRP A 64 3.46 -7.05 -10.66
C TRP A 64 4.90 -7.27 -11.13
N VAL A 65 5.89 -7.14 -10.23
CA VAL A 65 7.31 -7.38 -10.53
C VAL A 65 7.55 -8.82 -11.00
N LEU A 66 6.99 -9.81 -10.29
CA LEU A 66 7.14 -11.22 -10.67
C LEU A 66 6.52 -11.54 -12.03
N ARG A 67 5.43 -10.87 -12.40
CA ARG A 67 4.76 -11.08 -13.69
C ARG A 67 5.47 -10.37 -14.84
N THR A 68 6.03 -9.18 -14.62
CA THR A 68 6.66 -8.37 -15.68
C THR A 68 8.16 -8.63 -15.82
N GLY A 69 8.83 -9.10 -14.76
CA GLY A 69 10.28 -9.18 -14.68
C GLY A 69 10.97 -7.81 -14.60
N ALA A 70 10.21 -6.73 -14.40
CA ALA A 70 10.76 -5.38 -14.32
C ALA A 70 11.58 -5.18 -13.03
N GLN A 71 12.48 -4.21 -13.05
CA GLN A 71 13.23 -3.85 -11.85
C GLN A 71 12.32 -3.19 -10.80
N TRP A 72 12.68 -3.31 -9.51
CA TRP A 72 11.94 -2.66 -8.42
C TRP A 72 11.82 -1.13 -8.57
N LYS A 73 12.80 -0.49 -9.22
CA LYS A 73 12.79 0.96 -9.50
C LYS A 73 11.70 1.36 -10.50
N GLU A 74 11.29 0.42 -11.37
CA GLU A 74 10.23 0.61 -12.37
C GLU A 74 8.84 0.31 -11.80
N LEU A 75 8.74 0.05 -10.49
CA LEU A 75 7.46 -0.22 -9.84
C LEU A 75 6.54 1.02 -9.99
N PRO A 76 5.34 0.87 -10.60
CA PRO A 76 4.46 2.00 -10.81
C PRO A 76 4.03 2.70 -9.52
N GLU A 77 3.87 4.03 -9.57
CA GLU A 77 3.57 4.90 -8.40
C GLU A 77 2.27 4.53 -7.65
N ARG A 78 1.37 3.77 -8.29
CA ARG A 78 0.15 3.25 -7.65
C ARG A 78 0.45 2.28 -6.49
N TYR A 79 1.60 1.62 -6.52
CA TYR A 79 2.04 0.70 -5.47
C TYR A 79 2.79 1.45 -4.36
N PRO A 80 2.98 0.81 -3.18
CA PRO A 80 3.85 1.36 -2.15
C PRO A 80 5.28 1.59 -2.67
N SER A 81 6.00 2.51 -2.03
CA SER A 81 7.38 2.82 -2.36
C SER A 81 8.25 1.56 -2.29
N TYR A 82 9.03 1.30 -3.35
CA TYR A 82 9.99 0.18 -3.38
C TYR A 82 11.11 0.34 -2.35
N SER A 83 11.45 1.58 -2.00
CA SER A 83 12.41 1.91 -0.95
C SER A 83 11.63 2.21 0.34
N THR A 84 11.84 1.39 1.37
CA THR A 84 11.25 1.54 2.71
C THR A 84 12.23 2.24 3.62
#